data_AF-A0A2Y9A272-F1
#
_entry.id   AF-A0A2Y9A272-F1
#
_cell.length_a   1.000
_cell.length_b   1.000
_cell.length_c   1.000
_cell.angle_alpha   90.00
_cell.angle_beta   90.00
_cell.angle_gamma   90.00
#
_symmetry.space_group_name_H-M   'P 1'
#
loop_
_entity.id
_entity.type
_entity.pdbx_description
1 polymer ?
#
loop_
_entity_poly.entity_id
_entity_poly.type
_entity_poly.pdbx_seq_one_letter_code
_entity_poly.pdbx_strand_id
1 'polypeptide(L)' 'MPPGYPEGYLEGFANIYSEAADASLAAREDKSPDSAVHSPTAQDGLAGVRFVDACVRSLKANARWVTLD' A
#
# COMPACT_ATOMS: atom_id res chain seq x y z
N MET A 1 -17.90 8.68 -19.49
CA MET A 1 -18.03 7.29 -20.00
C MET A 1 -19.31 6.70 -19.41
N PRO A 2 -20.15 6.00 -20.19
CA PRO A 2 -21.52 5.69 -19.78
C PRO A 2 -21.58 4.59 -18.69
N PRO A 3 -22.68 4.50 -17.91
CA PRO A 3 -22.82 3.52 -16.83
C PRO A 3 -22.92 2.11 -17.41
N GLY A 4 -21.95 1.23 -17.12
CA GLY A 4 -21.96 -0.17 -17.57
C GLY A 4 -20.61 -0.81 -17.88
N TYR A 5 -19.49 -0.08 -17.80
CA TYR A 5 -18.14 -0.67 -17.90
C TYR A 5 -17.65 -1.03 -16.50
N PRO A 6 -17.60 -2.33 -16.11
CA PRO A 6 -17.11 -2.71 -14.81
C PRO A 6 -15.60 -2.49 -14.76
N GLU A 7 -15.19 -1.36 -14.18
CA GLU A 7 -13.85 -1.24 -13.63
C GLU A 7 -13.70 -2.25 -12.49
N GLY A 8 -12.50 -2.78 -12.33
CA GLY A 8 -12.23 -3.79 -11.33
C GLY A 8 -10.75 -3.91 -11.04
N TYR A 9 -10.25 -5.14 -11.09
CA TYR A 9 -8.91 -5.45 -10.63
C TYR A 9 -7.82 -4.73 -11.43
N LEU A 10 -7.92 -4.72 -12.77
CA LEU A 10 -6.89 -4.13 -13.63
C LEU A 10 -6.86 -2.60 -13.48
N GLU A 11 -8.02 -1.97 -13.41
CA GLU A 11 -8.18 -0.54 -13.21
C GLU A 11 -7.66 -0.13 -11.82
N GLY A 12 -7.96 -0.93 -10.78
CA GLY A 12 -7.40 -0.72 -9.44
C GLY A 12 -5.87 -0.78 -9.42
N PHE A 13 -5.27 -1.75 -10.13
CA PHE A 13 -3.82 -1.80 -10.29
C PHE A 13 -3.28 -0.62 -11.10
N ALA A 14 -3.95 -0.24 -12.18
CA ALA A 14 -3.57 0.92 -12.99
C ALA A 14 -3.58 2.22 -12.16
N ASN A 15 -4.53 2.38 -11.25
CA ASN A 15 -4.58 3.49 -10.32
C ASN A 15 -3.34 3.52 -9.42
N ILE A 16 -2.98 2.39 -8.77
CA ILE A 16 -1.78 2.32 -7.91
C ILE A 16 -0.51 2.70 -8.68
N TYR A 17 -0.36 2.21 -9.92
CA TYR A 17 0.82 2.53 -10.73
C TYR A 17 0.86 3.99 -11.19
N SER A 18 -0.29 4.58 -11.52
CA SER A 18 -0.38 5.98 -11.92
C SER A 18 0.01 6.90 -10.76
N GLU A 19 -0.54 6.63 -9.58
CA GLU A 19 -0.23 7.34 -8.33
C GLU A 19 1.27 7.25 -7.97
N ALA A 20 1.85 6.05 -8.08
CA ALA A 20 3.28 5.86 -7.83
C ALA A 20 4.17 6.56 -8.88
N ALA A 21 3.74 6.62 -10.13
CA ALA A 21 4.45 7.34 -11.19
C ALA A 21 4.44 8.85 -10.94
N ASP A 22 3.29 9.43 -10.56
CA ASP A 22 3.17 10.84 -10.25
C ASP A 22 4.04 11.23 -9.04
N ALA A 23 4.05 10.41 -7.99
CA ALA A 23 4.95 10.58 -6.85
C ALA A 23 6.43 10.53 -7.27
N SER A 24 6.79 9.59 -8.16
CA SER A 24 8.17 9.43 -8.64
C SER A 24 8.61 10.60 -9.52
N LEU A 25 7.73 11.13 -10.37
CA LEU A 25 8.02 12.29 -11.22
C LEU A 25 8.21 13.56 -10.39
N ALA A 26 7.34 13.80 -9.41
CA ALA A 26 7.49 14.94 -8.50
C ALA A 26 8.83 14.89 -7.74
N ALA A 27 9.19 13.71 -7.22
CA ALA A 27 10.48 13.50 -6.54
C ALA A 27 11.69 13.77 -7.45
N ARG A 28 11.62 13.39 -8.73
CA ARG A 28 12.69 13.66 -9.72
C ARG A 28 12.87 15.16 -10.02
N GLU A 29 11.83 15.96 -9.81
CA GLU A 29 11.86 17.41 -10.00
C GLU A 29 12.13 18.17 -8.68
N ASP A 30 12.51 17.48 -7.60
CA ASP A 30 12.65 18.04 -6.25
C ASP A 30 11.38 18.78 -5.77
N LYS A 31 10.21 18.29 -6.19
CA LYS A 31 8.89 18.81 -5.78
C LYS A 31 8.16 17.80 -4.92
N SER A 32 7.27 18.31 -4.08
CA SER A 32 6.26 17.47 -3.44
C SER A 32 5.21 17.05 -4.46
N PRO A 33 4.72 15.79 -4.43
CA PRO A 33 3.56 15.39 -5.22
C PRO A 33 2.30 16.14 -4.78
N ASP A 34 1.27 16.13 -5.63
CA ASP A 34 -0.04 16.65 -5.25
C ASP A 34 -0.55 15.94 -3.99
N SER A 35 -1.22 16.67 -3.10
CA SER A 35 -1.84 16.11 -1.88
C SER A 35 -2.87 15.01 -2.13
N ALA A 36 -3.46 14.96 -3.33
CA ALA A 36 -4.36 13.89 -3.75
C ALA A 36 -3.61 12.60 -4.10
N VAL A 37 -2.30 12.68 -4.38
CA VAL A 37 -1.51 11.51 -4.76
C VAL A 37 -1.40 10.56 -3.57
N HIS A 38 -1.89 9.34 -3.73
CA HIS A 38 -1.92 8.34 -2.67
C HIS A 38 -1.54 6.96 -3.20
N SER A 39 -0.38 6.48 -2.74
CA SER A 39 0.11 5.14 -3.02
C SER A 39 0.70 4.50 -1.75
N PRO A 40 0.71 3.15 -1.66
CA PRO A 40 1.36 2.47 -0.55
C PRO A 40 2.83 2.89 -0.42
N THR A 41 3.25 3.14 0.82
CA THR A 41 4.61 3.56 1.17
C THR A 41 5.46 2.39 1.66
N ALA A 42 6.76 2.64 1.82
CA ALA A 42 7.65 1.69 2.49
C ALA A 42 7.23 1.41 3.95
N GLN A 43 6.59 2.37 4.63
CA GLN A 43 6.10 2.18 6.00
C GLN A 43 4.89 1.25 6.04
N ASP A 44 4.00 1.33 5.05
CA ASP A 44 2.88 0.39 4.90
C ASP A 44 3.40 -1.03 4.63
N GLY A 45 4.45 -1.16 3.82
CA GLY A 45 5.16 -2.43 3.61
C GLY A 45 5.78 -2.98 4.89
N LEU A 46 6.46 -2.13 5.66
CA LEU A 46 7.05 -2.51 6.95
C LEU A 46 5.98 -2.97 7.95
N ALA A 47 4.86 -2.27 8.02
CA ALA A 47 3.72 -2.64 8.86
C ALA A 47 3.17 -4.03 8.46
N GLY A 48 3.07 -4.32 7.15
CA GLY A 48 2.69 -5.63 6.65
C GLY A 48 3.64 -6.75 7.07
N VAL A 49 4.97 -6.52 6.97
CA VAL A 49 5.98 -7.50 7.41
C VAL A 49 5.90 -7.74 8.92
N ARG A 50 5.77 -6.68 9.71
CA ARG A 50 5.61 -6.76 11.19
C ARG A 50 4.34 -7.50 11.59
N PHE A 51 3.26 -7.32 10.84
CA PHE A 51 2.03 -8.07 11.05
C PHE A 51 2.23 -9.57 10.80
N VAL A 52 2.86 -9.95 9.69
CA VAL A 52 3.16 -11.36 9.40
C VAL A 52 4.06 -11.98 10.48
N ASP A 53 5.08 -11.26 10.93
CA ASP A 53 5.94 -11.70 12.05
C ASP A 53 5.13 -11.92 13.35
N ALA A 54 4.25 -10.98 13.70
CA ALA A 54 3.37 -11.11 14.87
C ALA A 54 2.46 -12.35 14.76
N CYS A 55 1.90 -12.65 13.59
CA CYS A 55 1.14 -13.87 13.35
C CYS A 55 1.98 -15.12 13.61
N VAL A 56 3.24 -15.15 13.16
CA VAL A 56 4.16 -16.27 13.39
C VAL A 56 4.54 -16.41 14.87
N ARG A 57 4.78 -15.30 15.58
CA ARG A 57 5.04 -15.30 17.03
C ARG A 57 3.83 -15.80 17.82
N SER A 58 2.63 -15.36 17.46
CA SER A 58 1.38 -15.83 18.06
C SER A 58 1.20 -17.34 17.90
N LEU A 59 1.42 -17.87 16.68
CA LEU A 59 1.36 -19.30 16.39
C LEU A 59 2.32 -20.10 17.29
N LYS A 60 3.58 -19.67 17.39
CA LYS A 60 4.59 -20.30 18.27
C LYS A 60 4.22 -20.23 19.75
N ALA A 61 3.44 -19.23 20.15
CA ALA A 61 2.94 -19.04 21.51
C ALA A 61 1.59 -19.73 21.76
N ASN A 62 1.19 -20.70 20.93
CA ASN A 62 -0.10 -21.40 21.01
C ASN A 62 -1.30 -20.44 20.84
N ALA A 63 -1.27 -19.64 19.77
CA ALA A 63 -2.30 -18.68 19.38
C ALA A 63 -2.61 -17.61 20.45
N ARG A 64 -1.60 -17.20 21.22
CA ARG A 64 -1.74 -16.10 22.20
C ARG A 64 -1.68 -14.75 21.53
N TRP A 65 -2.34 -13.77 22.14
CA TRP A 65 -2.16 -12.36 21.78
C TRP A 65 -0.70 -11.93 21.97
N VAL A 66 -0.17 -11.21 20.99
CA VAL A 66 1.16 -10.62 21.00
C VAL A 66 1.07 -9.18 20.50
N THR A 67 2.00 -8.32 20.92
CA THR A 67 2.10 -6.95 20.41
C THR A 67 2.69 -6.93 18.99
N LEU A 68 2.22 -5.95 18.20
CA LEU A 68 2.88 -5.51 16.98
C LEU A 68 4.04 -4.59 17.39
N ASP A 69 5.25 -4.92 16.96
CA ASP A 69 6.46 -4.11 17.20
C ASP A 69 6.61 -3.02 16.13
#